data_AF-A0A1H4DUS1-F1
#
_entry.id   AF-A0A1H4DUS1-F1
#
_cell.length_a   1.000
_cell.length_b   1.000
_cell.length_c   1.000
_cell.angle_alpha   90.00
_cell.angle_beta   90.00
_cell.angle_gamma   90.00
#
_symmetry.space_group_name_H-M   'P 1'
#
loop_
_entity.id
_entity.type
_entity.pdbx_description
1 polymer ?
#
loop_
_entity_poly.entity_id
_entity_poly.type
_entity_poly.pdbx_seq_one_letter_code
_entity_poly.pdbx_strand_id
1 'polypeptide(L)'
;MKKRLAHGLKLMLVLSLVMSLLSACGAPSVQDTYPLESVSGSGNTTSYVYRAADRTVPEVAQEISEQRKPDQISAENTERMFLVYQDQYYHLQQDPNKAEDTLVEVDSKEYVRKNYDSSFLQGYLTATLIGNLFDSFGGRGSGTYRGYTNKDTYKPSEGSYRTPTSKDKKVAPPITVDRKGSITRRGSDKDSSVGSGGGLFSRNKEQSKGTIDRNKSSGGLGGLFDSPKSSYKKPKTRVGGGRIMRRR
;
A
#
# COMPACT_ATOMS: atom_id res chain seq x y z
N MET A 1 -23.46 -52.66 27.53
CA MET A 1 -23.50 -51.23 27.94
C MET A 1 -22.29 -50.42 27.46
N LYS A 2 -21.04 -50.86 27.69
CA LYS A 2 -19.81 -50.11 27.32
C LYS A 2 -19.67 -49.72 25.83
N LYS A 3 -20.08 -50.59 24.90
CA LYS A 3 -20.00 -50.31 23.44
C LYS A 3 -20.94 -49.18 22.97
N ARG A 4 -22.14 -49.06 23.56
CA ARG A 4 -23.10 -47.99 23.24
C ARG A 4 -22.61 -46.64 23.77
N LEU A 5 -21.96 -46.63 24.93
CA LEU A 5 -21.37 -45.43 25.53
C LEU A 5 -20.16 -44.93 24.73
N ALA A 6 -19.32 -45.86 24.23
CA ALA A 6 -18.22 -45.52 23.33
C ALA A 6 -18.69 -44.98 21.96
N HIS A 7 -19.83 -45.47 21.45
CA HIS A 7 -20.42 -44.94 20.21
C HIS A 7 -21.04 -43.55 20.41
N GLY A 8 -21.68 -43.31 21.56
CA GLY A 8 -22.18 -41.98 21.94
C GLY A 8 -21.06 -40.95 22.06
N LEU A 9 -19.92 -41.32 22.67
CA LEU A 9 -18.76 -40.44 22.79
C LEU A 9 -18.16 -40.10 21.42
N LYS A 10 -18.03 -41.09 20.51
CA LYS A 10 -17.58 -40.85 19.14
C LYS A 10 -18.52 -39.92 18.37
N LEU A 11 -19.83 -40.12 18.50
CA LEU A 11 -20.83 -39.25 17.87
C LEU A 11 -20.76 -37.82 18.40
N MET A 12 -20.57 -37.63 19.71
CA MET A 12 -20.38 -36.30 20.31
C MET A 12 -19.12 -35.60 19.81
N LEU A 13 -18.01 -36.32 19.67
CA LEU A 13 -16.75 -35.76 19.17
C LEU A 13 -16.83 -35.38 17.70
N VAL A 14 -17.49 -36.20 16.87
CA VAL A 14 -17.75 -35.88 15.47
C VAL A 14 -18.70 -34.69 15.36
N LEU A 15 -19.76 -34.64 16.17
CA LEU A 15 -20.70 -33.53 16.16
C LEU A 15 -20.04 -32.22 16.59
N SER A 16 -19.18 -32.23 17.62
CA SER A 16 -18.42 -31.04 18.02
C SER A 16 -17.47 -30.58 16.93
N LEU A 17 -16.77 -31.50 16.26
CA LEU A 17 -15.88 -31.17 15.15
C LEU A 17 -16.64 -30.55 13.97
N VAL A 18 -17.78 -31.14 13.58
CA VAL A 18 -18.62 -30.63 12.50
C VAL A 18 -19.18 -29.25 12.85
N MET A 19 -19.62 -29.02 14.09
CA MET A 19 -20.10 -27.71 14.52
C MET A 19 -18.99 -26.65 14.54
N SER A 20 -17.76 -27.03 14.91
CA SER A 20 -16.60 -26.13 14.78
C SER A 20 -16.28 -25.77 13.31
N LEU A 21 -16.50 -26.69 12.37
CA LEU A 21 -16.28 -26.46 10.94
C LEU A 21 -17.40 -25.62 10.30
N LEU A 22 -18.65 -25.73 10.78
CA LEU A 22 -19.77 -24.92 10.28
C LEU A 22 -19.68 -23.45 10.74
N SER A 23 -19.10 -23.17 11.91
CA SER A 23 -18.83 -21.81 12.39
C SER A 23 -17.67 -21.12 11.67
N ALA A 24 -16.97 -21.80 10.76
CA ALA A 24 -15.84 -21.26 10.01
C ALA A 24 -16.23 -20.54 8.72
N CYS A 25 -17.53 -20.29 8.50
CA CYS A 25 -17.95 -19.31 7.49
C CYS A 25 -17.49 -17.93 7.98
N GLY A 26 -16.36 -17.47 7.45
CA GLY A 26 -15.63 -16.29 7.95
C GLY A 26 -16.57 -15.11 8.15
N ALA A 27 -16.57 -14.57 9.37
CA ALA A 27 -17.27 -13.33 9.67
C ALA A 27 -16.82 -12.26 8.65
N PRO A 28 -17.75 -11.45 8.13
CA PRO A 28 -17.40 -10.38 7.20
C PRO A 28 -16.34 -9.50 7.85
N SER A 29 -15.28 -9.21 7.12
CA SER A 29 -14.21 -8.35 7.61
C SER A 29 -14.60 -6.87 7.41
N VAL A 30 -13.95 -5.93 8.10
CA VAL A 30 -14.25 -4.49 7.98
C VAL A 30 -14.27 -4.02 6.53
N GLN A 31 -13.40 -4.58 5.69
CA GLN A 31 -13.33 -4.33 4.24
C GLN A 31 -14.56 -4.80 3.44
N ASP A 32 -15.31 -5.77 3.96
CA ASP A 32 -16.54 -6.29 3.33
C ASP A 32 -17.78 -5.51 3.80
N THR A 33 -17.72 -4.95 5.01
CA THR A 33 -18.86 -4.26 5.66
C THR A 33 -18.90 -2.76 5.36
N TYR A 34 -17.73 -2.11 5.29
CA TYR A 34 -17.64 -0.66 5.19
C TYR A 34 -16.94 -0.20 3.90
N PRO A 35 -17.40 0.87 3.25
CA PRO A 35 -16.72 1.42 2.08
C PRO A 35 -15.33 1.96 2.44
N LEU A 36 -14.37 1.68 1.56
CA LEU A 36 -13.01 2.20 1.66
C LEU A 36 -12.97 3.69 1.31
N GLU A 37 -12.44 4.50 2.23
CA GLU A 37 -12.26 5.95 2.09
C GLU A 37 -10.86 6.27 1.55
N SER A 38 -9.82 5.68 2.14
CA SER A 38 -8.44 5.96 1.75
C SER A 38 -7.47 4.84 2.10
N VAL A 39 -6.31 4.86 1.45
CA VAL A 39 -5.21 3.91 1.71
C VAL A 39 -3.92 4.70 1.86
N SER A 40 -3.10 4.30 2.82
CA SER A 40 -1.75 4.84 3.03
C SER A 40 -0.73 3.73 3.22
N GLY A 41 0.51 4.02 2.83
CA GLY A 41 1.63 3.10 2.97
C GLY A 41 1.75 2.04 1.86
N SER A 42 2.68 1.11 2.06
CA SER A 42 2.99 0.03 1.11
C SER A 42 3.72 -1.12 1.81
N GLY A 43 3.62 -2.33 1.26
CA GLY A 43 4.29 -3.52 1.79
C GLY A 43 3.76 -3.91 3.17
N ASN A 44 4.63 -4.03 4.16
CA ASN A 44 4.25 -4.36 5.54
C ASN A 44 3.78 -3.15 6.37
N THR A 45 3.86 -1.94 5.80
CA THR A 45 3.53 -0.68 6.49
C THR A 45 2.30 -0.11 5.80
N THR A 46 1.10 -0.56 6.18
CA THR A 46 -0.17 -0.23 5.51
C THR A 46 -1.20 0.29 6.50
N SER A 47 -2.07 1.16 5.98
CA SER A 47 -3.19 1.77 6.69
C SER A 47 -4.36 1.90 5.73
N TYR A 48 -5.52 1.37 6.10
CA TYR A 48 -6.74 1.44 5.32
C TYR A 48 -7.81 2.14 6.14
N VAL A 49 -8.44 3.17 5.59
CA VAL A 49 -9.49 3.90 6.28
C VAL A 49 -10.82 3.56 5.63
N TYR A 50 -11.76 3.08 6.43
CA TYR A 50 -13.12 2.78 6.02
C TYR A 50 -14.10 3.74 6.70
N ARG A 51 -15.26 3.96 6.09
CA ARG A 51 -16.30 4.84 6.65
C ARG A 51 -17.52 4.03 7.07
N ALA A 52 -17.88 4.11 8.34
CA ALA A 52 -19.15 3.66 8.88
C ALA A 52 -20.09 4.85 8.98
N ALA A 53 -21.00 4.97 8.01
CA ALA A 53 -21.93 6.09 7.94
C ALA A 53 -23.06 5.95 8.97
N ASP A 54 -23.44 7.05 9.62
CA ASP A 54 -24.53 7.11 10.62
C ASP A 54 -24.36 6.11 11.78
N ARG A 55 -23.12 5.85 12.20
CA ARG A 55 -22.77 4.89 13.25
C ARG A 55 -21.74 5.50 14.18
N THR A 56 -21.96 5.35 15.48
CA THR A 56 -21.07 5.91 16.50
C THR A 56 -19.84 5.03 16.76
N VAL A 57 -18.77 5.62 17.31
CA VAL A 57 -17.52 4.90 17.60
C VAL A 57 -17.75 3.66 18.49
N PRO A 58 -18.49 3.73 19.61
CA PRO A 58 -18.74 2.56 20.46
C PRO A 58 -19.58 1.48 19.76
N GLU A 59 -20.55 1.88 18.94
CA GLU A 59 -21.41 0.95 18.21
C GLU A 59 -20.60 0.15 17.18
N VAL A 60 -19.74 0.83 16.42
CA VAL A 60 -18.83 0.17 15.47
C VAL A 60 -17.80 -0.70 16.21
N ALA A 61 -17.29 -0.24 17.36
CA ALA A 61 -16.37 -1.02 18.18
C ALA A 61 -17.01 -2.32 18.67
N GLN A 62 -18.27 -2.26 19.11
CA GLN A 62 -19.03 -3.42 19.53
C GLN A 62 -19.28 -4.38 18.36
N GLU A 63 -19.78 -3.86 17.22
CA GLU A 63 -20.06 -4.67 16.03
C GLU A 63 -18.82 -5.45 15.55
N ILE A 64 -17.67 -4.77 15.46
CA ILE A 64 -16.40 -5.40 15.06
C ILE A 64 -15.94 -6.42 16.11
N SER A 65 -16.10 -6.12 17.40
CA SER A 65 -15.70 -7.02 18.49
C SER A 65 -16.55 -8.29 18.58
N GLU A 66 -17.83 -8.20 18.23
CA GLU A 66 -18.76 -9.34 18.14
C GLU A 66 -18.40 -10.26 16.97
N GLN A 67 -17.95 -9.69 15.84
CA GLN A 67 -17.48 -10.45 14.68
C GLN A 67 -16.13 -11.12 14.93
N ARG A 68 -15.18 -10.39 15.52
CA ARG A 68 -13.84 -10.89 15.84
C ARG A 68 -13.38 -10.30 17.17
N LYS A 69 -13.27 -11.17 18.18
CA LYS A 69 -12.81 -10.80 19.52
C LYS A 69 -11.39 -10.22 19.46
N PRO A 70 -11.16 -8.96 19.87
CA PRO A 70 -9.84 -8.37 19.96
C PRO A 70 -9.06 -8.86 21.19
N ASP A 71 -7.74 -8.78 21.11
CA ASP A 71 -6.82 -9.07 22.21
C ASP A 71 -6.92 -7.99 23.30
N GLN A 72 -7.18 -6.75 22.90
CA GLN A 72 -7.46 -5.63 23.79
C GLN A 72 -8.45 -4.65 23.15
N ILE A 73 -9.31 -4.05 23.98
CA ILE A 73 -10.14 -2.89 23.64
C ILE A 73 -9.75 -1.75 24.58
N SER A 74 -9.68 -0.51 24.08
CA SER A 74 -9.53 0.67 24.93
C SER A 74 -10.78 0.90 25.79
N ALA A 75 -10.72 1.87 26.70
CA ALA A 75 -11.93 2.38 27.33
C ALA A 75 -12.92 2.90 26.28
N GLU A 76 -14.21 2.80 26.59
CA GLU A 76 -15.28 3.33 25.74
C GLU A 76 -15.20 4.85 25.65
N ASN A 77 -15.29 5.39 24.44
CA ASN A 77 -15.23 6.81 24.18
C ASN A 77 -15.90 7.11 22.82
N THR A 78 -16.67 8.20 22.75
CA THR A 78 -17.45 8.56 21.56
C THR A 78 -16.62 9.16 20.44
N GLU A 79 -15.45 9.69 20.75
CA GLU A 79 -14.54 10.29 19.77
C GLU A 79 -13.54 9.28 19.22
N ARG A 80 -12.96 8.42 20.07
CA ARG A 80 -11.83 7.57 19.71
C ARG A 80 -11.78 6.27 20.50
N MET A 81 -11.64 5.15 19.81
CA MET A 81 -11.40 3.84 20.44
C MET A 81 -10.34 3.05 19.68
N PHE A 82 -9.67 2.13 20.39
CA PHE A 82 -8.73 1.19 19.80
C PHE A 82 -9.18 -0.25 20.04
N LEU A 83 -9.13 -1.06 18.99
CA LEU A 83 -9.22 -2.51 19.08
C LEU A 83 -7.91 -3.11 18.58
N VAL A 84 -7.27 -3.90 19.41
CA VAL A 84 -5.96 -4.50 19.11
C VAL A 84 -6.15 -5.96 18.78
N TYR A 85 -5.55 -6.38 17.68
CA TYR A 85 -5.42 -7.76 17.25
C TYR A 85 -3.93 -8.10 17.10
N GLN A 86 -3.62 -9.38 16.93
CA GLN A 86 -2.25 -9.89 16.86
C GLN A 86 -1.33 -9.06 15.94
N ASP A 87 -1.75 -8.80 14.69
CA ASP A 87 -0.95 -8.11 13.68
C ASP A 87 -1.56 -6.78 13.19
N GLN A 88 -2.71 -6.38 13.73
CA GLN A 88 -3.47 -5.22 13.27
C GLN A 88 -3.99 -4.38 14.44
N TYR A 89 -4.03 -3.09 14.23
CA TYR A 89 -4.60 -2.12 15.16
C TYR A 89 -5.72 -1.38 14.46
N TYR A 90 -6.90 -1.41 15.06
CA TYR A 90 -8.05 -0.71 14.54
C TYR A 90 -8.22 0.56 15.37
N HIS A 91 -8.07 1.70 14.73
CA HIS A 91 -8.31 3.00 15.33
C HIS A 91 -9.64 3.53 14.81
N LEU A 92 -10.63 3.53 15.70
CA LEU A 92 -11.95 4.06 15.40
C LEU A 92 -11.97 5.51 15.85
N GLN A 93 -12.41 6.40 14.99
CA GLN A 93 -12.43 7.82 15.24
C GLN A 93 -13.70 8.43 14.64
N GLN A 94 -14.35 9.32 15.38
CA GLN A 94 -15.41 10.17 14.83
C GLN A 94 -14.89 11.02 13.66
N ASP A 95 -15.63 11.10 12.55
CA ASP A 95 -15.23 11.95 11.43
C ASP A 95 -15.29 13.43 11.86
N PRO A 96 -14.18 14.18 11.78
CA PRO A 96 -14.14 15.58 12.20
C PRO A 96 -15.07 16.51 11.38
N ASN A 97 -15.51 16.07 10.19
CA ASN A 97 -16.43 16.83 9.34
C ASN A 97 -17.89 16.35 9.45
N LYS A 98 -18.11 15.14 9.99
CA LYS A 98 -19.41 14.49 10.11
C LYS A 98 -19.47 13.68 11.40
N ALA A 99 -19.91 14.30 12.48
CA ALA A 99 -19.87 13.70 13.81
C ALA A 99 -20.72 12.43 13.95
N GLU A 100 -21.70 12.26 13.05
CA GLU A 100 -22.54 11.07 12.89
C GLU A 100 -21.79 9.86 12.28
N ASP A 101 -20.68 10.09 11.57
CA ASP A 101 -19.90 9.04 10.91
C ASP A 101 -18.70 8.62 11.76
N THR A 102 -18.37 7.33 11.69
CA THR A 102 -17.13 6.79 12.25
C THR A 102 -16.16 6.41 11.13
N LEU A 103 -14.91 6.81 11.26
CA LEU A 103 -13.78 6.36 10.46
C LEU A 103 -13.09 5.20 11.17
N VAL A 104 -12.93 4.10 10.46
CA VAL A 104 -12.25 2.89 10.94
C VAL A 104 -10.93 2.76 10.21
N GLU A 105 -9.84 3.09 10.89
CA GLU A 105 -8.49 2.93 10.36
C GLU A 105 -7.92 1.57 10.77
N VAL A 106 -7.66 0.71 9.78
CA VAL A 106 -7.07 -0.62 9.93
C VAL A 106 -5.59 -0.53 9.58
N ASP A 107 -4.76 -0.50 10.62
CA ASP A 107 -3.31 -0.31 10.52
C ASP A 107 -2.55 -1.61 10.75
N SER A 108 -1.49 -1.83 9.98
CA SER A 108 -0.50 -2.87 10.32
C SER A 108 0.29 -2.46 11.56
N LYS A 109 0.75 -3.46 12.33
CA LYS A 109 1.62 -3.23 13.49
C LYS A 109 2.84 -2.34 13.16
N GLU A 110 3.46 -2.53 12.00
CA GLU A 110 4.58 -1.71 11.54
C GLU A 110 4.17 -0.28 11.21
N TYR A 111 2.96 -0.07 10.68
CA TYR A 111 2.44 1.27 10.44
C TYR A 111 2.24 2.02 11.76
N VAL A 112 1.62 1.37 12.76
CA VAL A 112 1.45 1.98 14.08
C VAL A 112 2.81 2.33 14.69
N ARG A 113 3.73 1.37 14.73
CA ARG A 113 5.08 1.58 15.29
C ARG A 113 5.85 2.73 14.64
N LYS A 114 5.69 2.93 13.34
CA LYS A 114 6.46 3.96 12.60
C LYS A 114 5.80 5.33 12.63
N ASN A 115 4.47 5.40 12.65
CA ASN A 115 3.74 6.64 12.41
C ASN A 115 3.07 7.20 13.66
N TYR A 116 2.62 6.37 14.59
CA TYR A 116 1.88 6.86 15.76
C TYR A 116 2.79 7.46 16.82
N ASP A 117 2.23 8.44 17.51
CA ASP A 117 2.81 9.03 18.70
C ASP A 117 2.61 8.10 19.90
N SER A 118 3.68 7.73 20.60
CA SER A 118 3.61 6.79 21.72
C SER A 118 2.83 7.34 22.90
N SER A 119 2.94 8.66 23.17
CA SER A 119 2.21 9.32 24.25
C SER A 119 0.71 9.36 23.99
N PHE A 120 0.31 9.51 22.73
CA PHE A 120 -1.08 9.40 22.30
C PHE A 120 -1.62 7.98 22.54
N LEU A 121 -0.88 6.94 22.13
CA LEU A 121 -1.30 5.55 22.30
C LEU A 121 -1.38 5.13 23.78
N GLN A 122 -0.54 5.70 24.66
CA GLN A 122 -0.60 5.45 26.11
C GLN A 122 -1.95 5.82 26.74
N GLY A 123 -2.72 6.73 26.12
CA GLY A 123 -4.07 7.06 26.57
C GLY A 123 -5.10 5.95 26.34
N TYR A 124 -4.82 5.00 25.45
CA TYR A 124 -5.78 3.98 25.00
C TYR A 124 -5.30 2.55 25.23
N LEU A 125 -3.98 2.32 25.17
CA LEU A 125 -3.36 1.00 25.17
C LEU A 125 -2.63 0.72 26.49
N THR A 126 -2.47 -0.56 26.82
CA THR A 126 -1.74 -0.98 28.01
C THR A 126 -0.23 -0.73 27.86
N ALA A 127 0.44 -0.46 28.98
CA ALA A 127 1.89 -0.26 28.99
C ALA A 127 2.67 -1.45 28.42
N THR A 128 2.15 -2.68 28.57
CA THR A 128 2.76 -3.90 28.00
C THR A 128 2.66 -3.93 26.47
N LEU A 129 1.52 -3.55 25.88
CA LEU A 129 1.40 -3.42 24.42
C LEU A 129 2.29 -2.32 23.87
N ILE A 130 2.32 -1.16 24.53
CA ILE A 130 3.18 -0.03 24.15
C ILE A 130 4.65 -0.46 24.21
N GLY A 131 5.07 -1.11 25.29
CA GLY A 131 6.40 -1.70 25.41
C GLY A 131 6.69 -2.61 24.23
N ASN A 132 5.88 -3.65 24.00
CA ASN A 132 6.08 -4.60 22.91
C ASN A 132 6.13 -3.96 21.51
N LEU A 133 5.42 -2.84 21.30
CA LEU A 133 5.43 -2.12 20.03
C LEU A 133 6.73 -1.34 19.80
N PHE A 134 7.30 -0.75 20.86
CA PHE A 134 8.42 0.19 20.76
C PHE A 134 9.77 -0.32 21.35
N ASP A 135 9.79 -1.46 22.06
CA ASP A 135 10.95 -2.00 22.79
C ASP A 135 11.95 -2.79 21.91
N SER A 136 11.59 -3.11 20.67
CA SER A 136 12.52 -3.76 19.74
C SER A 136 13.70 -2.83 19.40
N PHE A 137 14.86 -3.10 20.03
CA PHE A 137 16.19 -2.52 19.83
C PHE A 137 16.45 -1.98 18.41
N GLY A 138 16.14 -0.71 18.16
CA GLY A 138 16.39 -0.13 16.84
C GLY A 138 15.58 1.11 16.50
N GLY A 139 15.69 2.15 17.33
CA GLY A 139 15.46 3.53 16.90
C GLY A 139 14.02 4.04 16.98
N ARG A 140 13.78 4.89 17.97
CA ARG A 140 13.17 6.23 17.85
C ARG A 140 12.08 6.40 16.79
N GLY A 141 11.13 5.48 16.71
CA GLY A 141 9.90 5.63 15.94
C GLY A 141 8.89 6.46 16.73
N SER A 142 9.22 7.71 17.05
CA SER A 142 8.22 8.65 17.57
C SER A 142 7.58 9.31 16.36
N GLY A 143 6.63 8.61 15.74
CA GLY A 143 5.78 9.28 14.80
C GLY A 143 4.91 10.32 15.51
N THR A 144 4.26 11.19 14.75
CA THR A 144 3.39 12.26 15.30
C THR A 144 1.92 12.04 14.96
N TYR A 145 1.61 10.90 14.34
CA TYR A 145 0.27 10.57 13.90
C TYR A 145 -0.63 10.26 15.10
N ARG A 146 -1.86 10.79 15.04
CA ARG A 146 -2.87 10.70 16.10
C ARG A 146 -4.23 10.30 15.55
N GLY A 147 -4.25 9.69 14.37
CA GLY A 147 -5.47 9.32 13.65
C GLY A 147 -5.70 10.15 12.40
N TYR A 148 -6.68 9.68 11.64
CA TYR A 148 -7.03 10.24 10.35
C TYR A 148 -7.67 11.62 10.53
N THR A 149 -6.90 12.65 10.22
CA THR A 149 -7.40 14.00 9.97
C THR A 149 -7.32 14.22 8.48
N ASN A 150 -8.34 14.87 7.90
CA ASN A 150 -8.48 15.13 6.46
C ASN A 150 -7.12 15.20 5.75
N LYS A 151 -6.67 14.10 5.17
CA LYS A 151 -5.70 14.20 4.10
C LYS A 151 -6.55 14.66 2.94
N ASP A 152 -6.32 15.89 2.50
CA ASP A 152 -6.85 16.39 1.24
C ASP A 152 -6.79 15.22 0.25
N THR A 153 -7.98 14.66 -0.06
CA THR A 153 -8.14 13.68 -1.13
C THR A 153 -7.26 14.19 -2.25
N TYR A 154 -6.30 13.41 -2.74
CA TYR A 154 -5.43 13.85 -3.82
C TYR A 154 -6.32 14.44 -4.92
N LYS A 155 -6.40 15.77 -4.94
CA LYS A 155 -7.12 16.53 -5.96
C LYS A 155 -6.09 16.59 -7.07
N PRO A 156 -6.30 15.85 -8.18
CA PRO A 156 -5.38 15.98 -9.29
C PRO A 156 -5.28 17.47 -9.63
N SER A 157 -4.07 17.94 -9.93
CA SER A 157 -3.83 19.36 -10.21
C SER A 157 -4.71 19.91 -11.34
N GLU A 158 -5.28 19.01 -12.15
CA GLU A 158 -6.34 19.28 -13.11
C GLU A 158 -7.42 18.18 -13.05
N GLY A 159 -8.68 18.57 -12.88
CA GLY A 159 -9.86 17.70 -13.00
C GLY A 159 -10.43 17.17 -11.67
N SER A 160 -11.74 16.93 -11.66
CA SER A 160 -12.44 16.22 -10.58
C SER A 160 -12.37 14.71 -10.85
N TYR A 161 -12.17 13.89 -9.81
CA TYR A 161 -12.22 12.44 -9.93
C TYR A 161 -13.62 12.05 -10.43
N ARG A 162 -13.70 11.59 -11.68
CA ARG A 162 -14.93 11.14 -12.33
C ARG A 162 -14.64 9.82 -13.01
N THR A 163 -15.66 8.96 -13.03
CA THR A 163 -15.60 7.69 -13.75
C THR A 163 -15.22 7.97 -15.21
N PRO A 164 -14.22 7.28 -15.80
CA PRO A 164 -13.77 7.56 -17.16
C PRO A 164 -14.93 7.49 -18.14
N THR A 165 -15.18 8.58 -18.86
CA THR A 165 -16.24 8.61 -19.87
C THR A 165 -15.83 7.79 -21.08
N SER A 166 -16.80 7.42 -21.92
CA SER A 166 -16.54 6.73 -23.19
C SER A 166 -15.62 7.50 -24.14
N LYS A 167 -15.41 8.81 -23.92
CA LYS A 167 -14.44 9.63 -24.65
C LYS A 167 -13.04 9.47 -24.08
N ASP A 168 -12.89 9.46 -22.75
CA ASP A 168 -11.60 9.29 -22.08
C ASP A 168 -11.01 7.90 -22.35
N LYS A 169 -11.87 6.87 -22.40
CA LYS A 169 -11.49 5.50 -22.80
C LYS A 169 -10.97 5.41 -24.24
N LYS A 170 -11.33 6.35 -25.12
CA LYS A 170 -10.85 6.42 -26.52
C LYS A 170 -9.56 7.23 -26.66
N VAL A 171 -9.25 8.11 -25.70
CA VAL A 171 -8.03 8.93 -25.67
C VAL A 171 -6.88 8.18 -24.99
N ALA A 172 -7.19 7.25 -24.08
CA ALA A 172 -6.20 6.36 -23.52
C ALA A 172 -5.52 5.55 -24.65
N PRO A 173 -4.17 5.48 -24.68
CA PRO A 173 -3.49 4.65 -25.66
C PRO A 173 -4.00 3.22 -25.54
N PRO A 174 -4.26 2.51 -26.65
CA PRO A 174 -4.79 1.17 -26.59
C PRO A 174 -3.83 0.29 -25.79
N ILE A 175 -4.29 -0.20 -24.64
CA ILE A 175 -3.62 -1.29 -23.93
C ILE A 175 -3.85 -2.50 -24.82
N THR A 176 -2.88 -2.84 -25.65
CA THR A 176 -3.03 -3.94 -26.60
C THR A 176 -3.11 -5.24 -25.81
N VAL A 177 -4.34 -5.74 -25.62
CA VAL A 177 -4.62 -6.99 -24.89
C VAL A 177 -3.85 -8.17 -25.51
N ASP A 178 -3.50 -8.06 -26.80
CA ASP A 178 -2.79 -9.10 -27.57
C ASP A 178 -1.30 -8.82 -27.81
N ARG A 179 -0.68 -7.86 -27.12
CA ARG A 179 0.76 -7.53 -27.29
C ARG A 179 1.17 -7.17 -28.73
N LYS A 180 0.22 -6.85 -29.62
CA LYS A 180 0.43 -6.45 -31.02
C LYS A 180 0.50 -4.94 -31.20
N GLY A 181 1.24 -4.24 -30.33
CA GLY A 181 1.50 -2.82 -30.47
C GLY A 181 2.76 -2.57 -31.32
N SER A 182 2.63 -1.82 -32.41
CA SER A 182 3.77 -1.30 -33.16
C SER A 182 4.34 -0.06 -32.46
N ILE A 183 5.61 -0.13 -32.03
CA ILE A 183 6.34 1.02 -31.49
C ILE A 183 6.93 1.78 -32.69
N THR A 184 6.24 2.80 -33.19
CA THR A 184 6.89 3.74 -34.11
C THR A 184 7.79 4.67 -33.30
N ARG A 185 9.11 4.43 -33.34
CA ARG A 185 10.08 5.41 -32.83
C ARG A 185 9.99 6.65 -33.71
N ARG A 186 9.65 7.80 -33.11
CA ARG A 186 9.76 9.11 -33.77
C ARG A 186 11.24 9.48 -33.88
N GLY A 187 11.85 9.07 -34.97
CA GLY A 187 13.21 9.42 -35.38
C GLY A 187 13.28 9.40 -36.90
N SER A 188 13.67 10.54 -37.46
CA SER A 188 13.95 10.89 -38.87
C SER A 188 14.02 9.75 -39.90
N ASP A 189 13.16 9.87 -40.91
CA ASP A 189 13.30 9.53 -42.34
C ASP A 189 14.01 8.24 -42.77
N LYS A 190 13.26 7.47 -43.59
CA LYS A 190 13.63 6.35 -44.47
C LYS A 190 13.85 4.99 -43.78
N ASP A 191 12.82 4.15 -43.78
CA ASP A 191 12.59 3.11 -44.80
C ASP A 191 11.54 2.11 -44.26
N SER A 192 10.35 2.11 -44.86
CA SER A 192 9.24 1.25 -44.45
C SER A 192 9.33 -0.10 -45.17
N SER A 193 10.24 -0.95 -44.71
CA SER A 193 10.21 -2.38 -45.00
C SER A 193 10.90 -3.15 -43.88
N VAL A 194 10.15 -3.47 -42.83
CA VAL A 194 10.53 -4.51 -41.87
C VAL A 194 9.55 -5.67 -41.96
N GLY A 195 9.85 -6.53 -42.94
CA GLY A 195 9.94 -7.98 -42.81
C GLY A 195 8.99 -8.67 -41.84
N SER A 196 8.02 -9.36 -42.42
CA SER A 196 7.47 -10.59 -41.87
C SER A 196 8.60 -11.62 -41.67
N GLY A 197 8.91 -11.95 -40.42
CA GLY A 197 9.73 -13.11 -40.05
C GLY A 197 11.10 -12.78 -39.44
N GLY A 198 11.22 -12.96 -38.12
CA GLY A 198 12.51 -12.93 -37.42
C GLY A 198 12.35 -12.93 -35.90
N GLY A 199 12.55 -14.08 -35.26
CA GLY A 199 12.41 -14.26 -33.82
C GLY A 199 13.47 -13.54 -32.98
N LEU A 200 13.18 -13.37 -31.69
CA LEU A 200 13.92 -12.63 -30.65
C LEU A 200 15.39 -13.06 -30.40
N PHE A 201 15.95 -13.97 -31.19
CA PHE A 201 17.33 -14.48 -31.03
C PHE A 201 18.23 -14.30 -32.27
N SER A 202 17.73 -13.75 -33.37
CA SER A 202 18.57 -13.45 -34.54
C SER A 202 19.23 -12.08 -34.39
N ARG A 203 20.34 -12.02 -33.65
CA ARG A 203 21.22 -10.85 -33.61
C ARG A 203 22.00 -10.79 -34.91
N ASN A 204 21.70 -9.80 -35.76
CA ASN A 204 22.47 -9.54 -36.97
C ASN A 204 23.92 -9.22 -36.56
N LYS A 205 24.85 -9.96 -37.15
CA LYS A 205 26.26 -10.02 -36.75
C LYS A 205 27.04 -8.97 -37.55
N GLU A 206 26.74 -7.69 -37.34
CA GLU A 206 27.60 -6.61 -37.85
C GLU A 206 28.11 -5.75 -36.70
N GLN A 207 29.44 -5.74 -36.62
CA GLN A 207 30.24 -5.20 -35.54
C GLN A 207 30.31 -3.68 -35.64
N SER A 208 29.89 -3.00 -34.57
CA SER A 208 30.51 -1.74 -34.15
C SER A 208 31.03 -1.98 -32.73
N LYS A 209 32.28 -2.48 -32.65
CA LYS A 209 33.02 -2.53 -31.38
C LYS A 209 33.48 -1.10 -31.07
N GLY A 210 32.77 -0.40 -30.21
CA GLY A 210 33.31 0.79 -29.57
C GLY A 210 34.44 0.38 -28.61
N THR A 211 35.66 0.84 -28.87
CA THR A 211 36.80 0.67 -27.96
C THR A 211 36.80 1.80 -26.94
N ILE A 212 36.89 1.48 -25.65
CA ILE A 212 37.12 2.47 -24.59
C ILE A 212 38.62 2.50 -24.32
N ASP A 213 39.30 3.55 -24.80
CA ASP A 213 40.67 3.84 -24.37
C ASP A 213 40.66 4.39 -22.94
N ARG A 214 41.06 3.56 -21.98
CA ARG A 214 41.46 4.04 -20.65
C ARG A 214 42.95 4.34 -20.73
N ASN A 215 43.26 5.63 -20.80
CA ASN A 215 44.61 6.15 -20.82
C ASN A 215 45.49 5.47 -19.74
N LYS A 216 46.50 4.73 -20.19
CA LYS A 216 47.53 4.15 -19.32
C LYS A 216 48.56 5.25 -19.01
N SER A 217 48.45 5.85 -17.83
CA SER A 217 49.60 6.49 -17.18
C SER A 217 49.71 6.04 -15.74
N SER A 218 50.76 5.26 -15.48
CA SER A 218 51.52 5.17 -14.23
C SER A 218 50.78 5.18 -12.88
N GLY A 219 50.79 4.01 -12.23
CA GLY A 219 51.08 3.88 -10.80
C GLY A 219 49.92 4.07 -9.83
N GLY A 220 49.59 2.99 -9.11
CA GLY A 220 48.84 3.07 -7.85
C GLY A 220 47.70 2.06 -7.75
N LEU A 221 47.93 0.97 -7.03
CA LEU A 221 46.90 0.08 -6.50
C LEU A 221 45.92 0.89 -5.63
N GLY A 222 44.64 0.96 -6.01
CA GLY A 222 43.56 1.55 -5.21
C GLY A 222 42.45 0.52 -5.01
N GLY A 223 42.32 0.02 -3.78
CA GLY A 223 41.42 -1.07 -3.39
C GLY A 223 39.94 -0.68 -3.31
N LEU A 224 39.11 -1.70 -3.02
CA LEU A 224 37.65 -1.70 -2.90
C LEU A 224 37.01 -0.73 -1.86
N PHE A 225 37.76 0.21 -1.31
CA PHE A 225 37.35 1.09 -0.20
C PHE A 225 37.63 2.58 -0.44
N ASP A 226 37.56 3.05 -1.69
CA ASP A 226 37.70 4.48 -1.97
C ASP A 226 36.34 5.18 -2.02
N SER A 227 36.18 6.27 -1.25
CA SER A 227 34.95 7.06 -1.21
C SER A 227 34.74 7.81 -2.54
N PRO A 228 33.49 7.95 -3.04
CA PRO A 228 33.25 8.57 -4.33
C PRO A 228 33.66 10.06 -4.33
N LYS A 229 34.54 10.44 -5.27
CA LYS A 229 34.99 11.83 -5.45
C LYS A 229 33.81 12.77 -5.71
N SER A 230 33.74 13.85 -4.93
CA SER A 230 32.65 14.84 -4.91
C SER A 230 32.72 15.89 -6.03
N SER A 231 32.88 15.50 -7.29
CA SER A 231 32.85 16.49 -8.39
C SER A 231 31.97 16.07 -9.57
N TYR A 232 30.66 16.02 -9.31
CA TYR A 232 29.68 15.99 -10.39
C TYR A 232 29.53 17.42 -10.96
N LYS A 233 30.28 17.75 -12.02
CA LYS A 233 29.99 18.96 -12.81
C LYS A 233 28.64 18.76 -13.52
N LYS A 234 27.61 19.48 -13.08
CA LYS A 234 26.29 19.47 -13.74
C LYS A 234 26.45 19.83 -15.22
N PRO A 235 25.79 19.11 -16.16
CA PRO A 235 25.81 19.46 -17.57
C PRO A 235 25.17 20.84 -17.78
N LYS A 236 25.81 21.69 -18.59
CA LYS A 236 25.27 23.01 -18.96
C LYS A 236 24.03 22.82 -19.81
N THR A 237 22.86 23.21 -19.31
CA THR A 237 21.64 23.35 -20.11
C THR A 237 21.68 24.67 -20.87
N ARG A 238 21.64 24.61 -22.20
CA ARG A 238 21.53 25.80 -23.06
C ARG A 238 20.05 26.19 -23.13
N VAL A 239 19.66 27.23 -22.41
CA VAL A 239 18.30 27.81 -22.51
C VAL A 239 18.29 28.74 -23.71
N GLY A 240 17.67 28.31 -24.81
CA GLY A 240 17.46 29.12 -26.01
C GLY A 240 15.96 29.33 -26.25
N GLY A 241 15.50 30.57 -26.22
CA GLY A 241 14.10 30.92 -26.49
C GLY A 241 13.78 30.81 -27.98
N GLY A 242 13.16 29.70 -28.38
CA GLY A 242 12.57 29.54 -29.71
C GLY A 242 11.13 30.08 -29.72
N ARG A 243 10.84 31.05 -30.59
CA ARG A 243 9.47 31.55 -30.81
C ARG A 243 8.73 30.58 -31.74
N ILE A 244 7.66 29.96 -31.25
CA ILE A 244 6.73 29.18 -32.06
C ILE A 244 5.79 30.15 -32.77
N MET A 245 5.88 30.26 -34.11
CA MET A 245 4.86 30.94 -34.91
C MET A 245 3.90 29.91 -35.51
N ARG A 246 2.59 30.14 -35.36
CA ARG A 246 1.56 29.41 -36.10
C ARG A 246 1.51 29.94 -37.53
N ARG A 247 1.65 29.04 -38.52
CA ARG A 247 1.34 29.37 -39.93
C ARG A 247 -0.16 29.67 -40.06
N ARG A 248 -0.49 30.75 -40.76
CA ARG A 248 -1.83 31.03 -41.28
C ARG A 248 -2.11 30.13 -42.47
#